data_AF-A0A7S3H633-F1
#
_entry.id   AF-A0A7S3H633-F1
#
_cell.length_a   1.000
_cell.length_b   1.000
_cell.length_c   1.000
_cell.angle_alpha   90.00
_cell.angle_beta   90.00
_cell.angle_gamma   90.00
#
_symmetry.space_group_name_H-M   'P 1'
#
loop_
_entity.id
_entity.type
_entity.pdbx_description
1 polymer ?
#
loop_
_entity_poly.entity_id
_entity_poly.type
_entity_poly.pdbx_seq_one_letter_code
_entity_poly.pdbx_strand_id
1 'polypeptide(L)'
;TSVLRDSLGGNCKTIMIATINPEASHTEESLSTCKFAQRVSLIKNKALLNEETDPSIIIRKLKDELLNLREEIAFLKGEAGEGDALLPTELEELKEQCRQYCYNTDPYSTLNIGPMT
;
A
#
# COMPACT_ATOMS: atom_id res chain seq x y z
N THR A 1 -6.76 -13.04 31.09
CA THR A 1 -7.47 -13.98 30.19
C THR A 1 -6.99 -13.75 28.77
N SER A 2 -6.15 -14.65 28.22
CA SER A 2 -5.49 -14.42 26.91
C SER A 2 -6.46 -14.52 25.71
N VAL A 3 -7.47 -15.37 25.82
CA VAL A 3 -8.40 -15.68 24.72
C VAL A 3 -9.39 -14.54 24.42
N LEU A 4 -9.77 -13.75 25.44
CA LEU A 4 -10.77 -12.68 25.29
C LEU A 4 -10.15 -11.29 25.06
N ARG A 5 -8.84 -11.24 24.79
CA ARG A 5 -8.12 -9.98 24.66
C ARG A 5 -8.71 -9.10 23.57
N ASP A 6 -9.07 -9.70 22.44
CA ASP A 6 -9.65 -8.97 21.32
C ASP A 6 -11.12 -8.59 21.55
N SER A 7 -11.83 -9.38 22.36
CA SER A 7 -13.23 -9.13 22.74
C SER A 7 -13.39 -7.99 23.76
N LEU A 8 -12.35 -7.65 24.54
CA LEU A 8 -12.43 -6.62 25.58
C LEU A 8 -11.39 -5.51 25.32
N GLY A 9 -11.61 -4.75 24.25
CA GLY A 9 -10.78 -3.62 23.84
C GLY A 9 -10.08 -3.76 22.50
N GLY A 10 -10.35 -4.82 21.73
CA GLY A 10 -9.74 -5.07 20.43
C GLY A 10 -10.70 -4.99 19.25
N ASN A 11 -10.37 -5.76 18.20
CA ASN A 11 -11.13 -5.84 16.95
C ASN A 11 -12.24 -6.90 17.03
N CYS A 12 -13.29 -6.60 17.80
CA CYS A 12 -14.44 -7.50 17.95
C CYS A 12 -15.71 -6.72 18.31
N LYS A 13 -16.85 -7.11 17.71
CA LYS A 13 -18.17 -6.65 18.15
C LYS A 13 -18.63 -7.54 19.29
N THR A 14 -18.54 -7.05 20.51
CA THR A 14 -18.75 -7.87 21.72
C THR A 14 -20.07 -7.53 22.38
N ILE A 15 -20.82 -8.57 22.75
CA ILE A 15 -22.06 -8.49 23.51
C ILE A 15 -21.87 -9.29 24.80
N MET A 16 -22.23 -8.70 25.94
CA MET A 16 -22.26 -9.40 27.21
C MET A 16 -23.72 -9.61 27.62
N ILE A 17 -24.06 -10.84 27.99
CA ILE A 17 -25.36 -11.19 28.57
C ILE A 17 -25.13 -11.47 30.06
N ALA A 18 -25.76 -10.66 30.91
CA ALA A 18 -25.74 -10.84 32.35
C ALA A 18 -26.97 -11.64 32.78
N THR A 19 -26.76 -12.83 33.33
CA THR A 19 -27.82 -13.66 33.93
C THR A 19 -27.88 -13.40 35.43
N ILE A 20 -29.06 -13.16 35.98
CA ILE A 20 -29.28 -12.81 37.39
C ILE A 20 -30.37 -13.69 38.01
N ASN A 21 -30.36 -13.83 39.33
CA ASN A 21 -31.39 -14.54 40.08
C ASN A 21 -32.30 -13.52 40.80
N PRO A 22 -33.64 -13.61 40.64
CA PRO A 22 -34.58 -12.70 41.30
C PRO A 22 -34.79 -12.97 42.80
N GLU A 23 -34.31 -14.09 43.34
CA GLU A 23 -34.48 -14.42 44.76
C GLU A 23 -33.70 -13.50 45.70
N ALA A 24 -34.33 -13.13 46.82
CA ALA A 24 -33.74 -12.21 47.80
C ALA A 24 -32.41 -12.71 48.38
N SER A 25 -32.27 -14.03 48.56
CA SER A 25 -31.04 -14.70 49.00
C SER A 25 -29.83 -14.46 48.09
N HIS A 26 -30.07 -14.19 46.79
CA HIS A 26 -29.04 -14.04 45.76
C HIS A 26 -28.90 -12.59 45.28
N THR A 27 -29.48 -11.63 46.01
CA THR A 27 -29.48 -10.20 45.64
C THR A 27 -28.06 -9.63 45.58
N GLU A 28 -27.19 -10.00 46.51
CA GLU A 28 -25.82 -9.48 46.58
C GLU A 28 -24.98 -9.91 45.35
N GLU A 29 -25.06 -11.18 44.97
CA GLU A 29 -24.38 -11.71 43.79
C GLU A 29 -24.96 -11.16 42.48
N SER A 30 -26.29 -10.99 42.42
CA SER A 30 -26.95 -10.36 41.28
C SER A 30 -26.54 -8.89 41.13
N LEU A 31 -26.39 -8.17 42.24
CA LEU A 31 -25.86 -6.80 42.24
C LEU A 31 -24.41 -6.76 41.76
N SER A 32 -23.57 -7.69 42.22
CA SER A 32 -22.18 -7.84 41.76
C SER A 32 -22.10 -8.11 40.26
N THR A 33 -22.99 -8.96 39.73
CA THR A 33 -23.10 -9.27 38.30
C THR A 33 -23.48 -8.03 37.49
N CYS A 34 -24.49 -7.28 37.93
CA CYS A 34 -24.92 -6.03 37.29
C CYS A 34 -23.80 -4.98 37.31
N LYS A 35 -23.08 -4.81 38.43
CA LYS A 35 -21.94 -3.89 38.53
C LYS A 35 -20.82 -4.27 37.57
N PHE A 36 -20.55 -5.57 37.40
CA PHE A 36 -19.57 -6.04 36.42
C PHE A 36 -20.03 -5.77 34.99
N ALA A 37 -21.29 -6.08 34.66
CA ALA A 37 -21.88 -5.80 33.35
C ALA A 37 -21.82 -4.30 32.99
N GLN A 38 -22.07 -3.43 33.97
CA GLN A 38 -21.93 -1.99 33.80
C GLN A 38 -20.50 -1.60 33.42
N ARG A 39 -19.48 -2.14 34.11
CA ARG A 39 -18.07 -1.89 33.75
C ARG A 39 -17.73 -2.40 32.36
N VAL A 40 -18.23 -3.57 31.98
CA VAL A 40 -18.01 -4.14 30.64
C VAL A 40 -18.65 -3.27 29.55
N SER A 41 -19.83 -2.68 29.81
CA SER A 41 -20.50 -1.77 28.85
C SER A 41 -19.69 -0.51 28.54
N LEU A 42 -18.76 -0.11 29.41
CA LEU A 42 -17.89 1.05 29.21
C LEU A 42 -16.67 0.74 28.35
N ILE A 43 -16.40 -0.54 28.07
CA ILE A 43 -15.26 -0.95 27.24
C ILE A 43 -15.56 -0.56 25.79
N LYS A 44 -14.68 0.25 25.21
CA LYS A 44 -14.77 0.66 23.80
C LYS A 44 -13.96 -0.29 22.95
N ASN A 45 -14.64 -1.03 22.08
CA ASN A 45 -13.99 -1.85 21.05
C ASN A 45 -13.90 -1.06 19.74
N LYS A 46 -12.85 -1.31 18.95
CA LYS A 46 -12.68 -0.78 17.60
C LYS A 46 -12.75 -1.93 16.61
N ALA A 47 -13.97 -2.29 16.23
CA ALA A 47 -14.19 -3.34 15.26
C ALA A 47 -13.94 -2.82 13.83
N LEU A 48 -13.02 -3.47 13.12
CA LEU A 48 -12.69 -3.27 11.72
C LEU A 48 -13.07 -4.53 10.94
N LEU A 49 -13.41 -4.36 9.66
CA LEU A 49 -13.64 -5.50 8.78
C LEU A 49 -12.30 -6.23 8.58
N ASN A 50 -12.27 -7.51 8.89
CA ASN A 50 -11.12 -8.36 8.60
C ASN A 50 -11.17 -8.71 7.12
N GLU A 51 -10.54 -7.89 6.28
CA GLU A 51 -10.37 -8.18 4.86
C GLU A 51 -9.25 -9.22 4.71
N GLU A 52 -9.62 -10.45 4.35
CA GLU A 52 -8.66 -11.43 3.86
C GLU A 52 -8.37 -11.13 2.41
N THR A 53 -7.30 -10.38 2.16
CA THR A 53 -6.74 -10.26 0.81
C THR A 53 -5.79 -11.43 0.59
N ASP A 54 -5.91 -12.10 -0.56
CA ASP A 54 -4.98 -13.17 -0.93
C ASP A 54 -3.54 -12.60 -0.85
N PRO A 55 -2.66 -13.23 -0.04
CA PRO A 55 -1.30 -12.74 0.13
C PRO A 55 -0.56 -12.62 -1.21
N SER A 56 -0.89 -13.46 -2.20
CA SER A 56 -0.32 -13.36 -3.55
C SER A 56 -0.67 -12.04 -4.26
N ILE A 57 -1.91 -11.55 -4.07
CA ILE A 57 -2.38 -10.27 -4.65
C ILE A 57 -1.69 -9.10 -3.94
N ILE A 58 -1.56 -9.14 -2.62
CA ILE A 58 -0.84 -8.10 -1.85
C ILE A 58 0.62 -8.05 -2.31
N ILE A 59 1.29 -9.21 -2.38
CA ILE A 59 2.69 -9.29 -2.79
C ILE A 59 2.87 -8.75 -4.21
N ARG A 60 1.95 -9.06 -5.14
CA ARG A 60 2.01 -8.51 -6.49
C ARG A 60 1.87 -6.99 -6.50
N LYS A 61 0.84 -6.44 -5.82
CA LYS A 61 0.64 -4.98 -5.73
C LYS A 61 1.85 -4.27 -5.12
N LEU A 62 2.42 -4.81 -4.05
CA LEU A 62 3.60 -4.25 -3.42
C LEU A 62 4.83 -4.30 -4.33
N LYS A 63 5.00 -5.37 -5.11
CA LYS A 63 6.09 -5.46 -6.10
C LYS A 63 5.92 -4.43 -7.22
N ASP A 64 4.70 -4.26 -7.71
CA ASP A 64 4.38 -3.28 -8.76
C ASP A 64 4.61 -1.84 -8.24
N GLU A 65 4.17 -1.52 -7.02
CA GLU A 65 4.45 -0.22 -6.38
C GLU A 65 5.96 0.01 -6.19
N LEU A 66 6.70 -1.02 -5.81
CA LEU A 66 8.14 -0.94 -5.61
C LEU A 66 8.90 -0.69 -6.93
N LEU A 67 8.43 -1.28 -8.04
CA LEU A 67 8.96 -0.98 -9.37
C LEU A 67 8.68 0.47 -9.76
N ASN A 68 7.43 0.93 -9.65
CA ASN A 68 7.05 2.29 -10.00
C ASN A 68 7.85 3.33 -9.20
N LEU A 69 8.02 3.10 -7.88
CA LEU A 69 8.80 3.99 -7.03
C LEU A 69 10.29 3.97 -7.40
N ARG A 70 10.83 2.82 -7.81
CA ARG A 70 12.22 2.73 -8.27
C ARG A 70 12.43 3.47 -9.58
N GLU A 71 11.49 3.36 -10.51
CA GLU A 71 11.52 4.09 -11.78
C GLU A 71 11.41 5.60 -11.56
N GLU A 72 10.51 6.04 -10.66
CA GLU A 72 10.39 7.45 -10.30
C GLU A 72 11.67 7.97 -9.63
N ILE A 73 12.28 7.19 -8.74
CA ILE A 73 13.56 7.54 -8.12
C ILE A 73 14.69 7.58 -9.16
N ALA A 74 14.75 6.64 -10.09
CA ALA A 74 15.75 6.61 -11.15
C ALA A 74 15.62 7.83 -12.07
N PHE A 75 14.39 8.15 -12.48
CA PHE A 75 14.06 9.35 -13.23
C PHE A 75 14.49 10.63 -12.50
N LEU A 76 14.14 10.77 -11.21
CA LEU A 76 14.47 11.94 -10.41
C LEU A 76 15.97 12.06 -10.08
N LYS A 77 16.69 10.94 -9.95
CA LYS A 77 18.13 10.92 -9.72
C LYS A 77 18.94 11.23 -10.99
N GLY A 78 18.29 11.38 -12.14
CA GLY A 78 18.99 11.53 -13.43
C GLY A 78 19.72 10.25 -13.85
N GLU A 79 19.48 9.14 -13.15
CA GLU A 79 19.83 7.79 -13.57
C GLU A 79 18.72 7.31 -14.50
N ALA A 80 18.49 8.04 -15.60
CA ALA A 80 17.82 7.44 -16.74
C ALA A 80 18.67 6.22 -17.08
N GLY A 81 18.11 5.04 -16.80
CA GLY A 81 18.77 3.77 -17.01
C GLY A 81 19.31 3.70 -18.42
N GLU A 82 20.35 2.87 -18.56
CA GLU A 82 20.82 2.25 -19.79
C GLU A 82 19.65 1.71 -20.64
N GLY A 83 18.89 2.59 -21.29
CA GLY A 83 18.20 2.25 -22.53
C GLY A 83 19.30 2.18 -23.57
N ASP A 84 19.90 0.98 -23.71
CA ASP A 84 21.06 0.65 -24.54
C ASP A 84 21.99 1.84 -24.77
N ALA A 85 23.04 1.96 -23.95
CA ALA A 85 24.14 2.85 -24.30
C ALA A 85 24.55 2.53 -25.74
N LEU A 86 24.22 3.44 -26.67
CA LEU A 86 24.49 3.27 -28.10
C LEU A 86 25.92 2.77 -28.24
N LEU A 87 26.11 1.69 -28.99
CA LEU A 87 27.44 1.18 -29.26
C LEU A 87 28.28 2.35 -29.77
N PRO A 88 29.59 2.44 -29.45
CA PRO A 88 30.42 3.56 -29.86
C PRO A 88 30.31 3.93 -31.35
N THR A 89 30.08 2.92 -32.19
CA THR A 89 29.74 3.01 -33.61
C THR A 89 28.42 3.71 -33.90
N GLU A 90 27.33 3.34 -33.23
CA GLU A 90 26.01 3.97 -33.42
C GLU A 90 26.04 5.45 -33.00
N LEU A 91 26.84 5.77 -31.98
CA LEU A 91 27.05 7.14 -31.51
C LEU A 91 27.89 7.98 -32.51
N GLU A 92 28.86 7.36 -33.20
CA GLU A 92 29.58 8.01 -34.30
C GLU A 92 28.67 8.24 -35.51
N GLU A 93 27.85 7.26 -35.89
CA GLU A 93 26.88 7.40 -36.99
C GLU A 93 25.87 8.53 -36.72
N LEU A 94 25.35 8.62 -35.50
CA LEU A 94 24.42 9.69 -35.12
C LEU A 94 25.09 11.08 -35.15
N LYS A 95 26.36 11.18 -34.73
CA LYS A 95 27.13 12.43 -34.82
C LYS A 95 27.39 12.84 -36.27
N GLU A 96 27.67 11.88 -37.14
CA GLU A 96 27.87 12.10 -38.57
C GLU A 96 26.57 12.63 -39.21
N GLN A 97 25.42 12.04 -38.88
CA GLN A 97 24.11 12.47 -39.36
C GLN A 97 23.76 13.89 -38.89
N CYS A 98 23.98 14.22 -37.61
CA CYS A 98 23.80 15.57 -37.09
C CYS A 98 24.73 16.58 -37.80
N ARG A 99 25.99 16.20 -38.04
CA ARG A 99 26.95 17.03 -38.76
C ARG A 99 26.47 17.28 -40.19
N GLN A 100 26.08 16.23 -40.90
CA GLN A 100 25.57 16.34 -42.27
C GLN A 100 24.33 17.24 -42.34
N TYR A 101 23.39 17.09 -41.42
CA TYR A 101 22.23 17.98 -41.32
C TYR A 101 22.62 19.45 -41.14
N CYS A 102 23.53 19.75 -40.20
CA CYS A 102 23.96 21.13 -39.93
C CYS A 102 24.74 21.78 -41.09
N TYR A 103 25.44 21.00 -41.91
CA TYR A 103 26.17 21.51 -43.07
C TYR A 103 25.38 21.41 -44.39
N ASN A 104 24.20 20.79 -44.36
CA ASN A 104 23.36 20.71 -45.54
C ASN A 104 22.74 22.08 -45.82
N THR A 105 22.85 22.55 -47.06
CA THR A 105 22.32 23.86 -47.49
C THR A 105 20.86 23.75 -47.95
N ASP A 106 20.27 22.55 -47.87
CA ASP A 106 18.88 22.27 -48.23
C ASP A 106 17.90 22.67 -47.09
N PRO A 107 16.99 23.65 -47.33
CA PRO A 107 15.99 24.10 -46.37
C PRO A 107 14.96 23.02 -45.96
N TYR A 108 14.88 21.90 -46.70
CA TYR A 108 13.93 20.82 -46.44
C TYR A 108 14.56 19.57 -45.85
N SER A 109 15.86 19.61 -45.50
CA SER A 109 16.46 18.51 -44.77
C SER A 109 15.74 18.32 -43.44
N THR A 110 15.54 17.06 -43.02
CA THR A 110 14.94 16.70 -41.73
C THR A 110 15.76 15.62 -41.04
N LEU A 111 16.13 15.83 -39.78
CA LEU A 111 16.81 14.82 -38.95
C LEU A 111 15.75 13.95 -38.26
N ASN A 112 15.77 12.64 -38.51
CA ASN A 112 14.80 11.72 -37.91
C ASN A 112 15.29 11.26 -36.54
N ILE A 113 14.70 11.79 -35.47
CA ILE A 113 15.15 11.61 -34.09
C ILE A 113 14.38 10.47 -33.37
N GLY A 114 13.67 9.64 -34.13
CA GLY A 114 12.80 8.59 -33.56
C GLY A 114 11.53 9.15 -32.91
N PRO A 115 10.64 8.26 -32.41
CA PRO A 115 9.40 8.67 -31.76
C PRO A 115 9.70 9.39 -30.44
N MET A 116 9.17 10.60 -30.30
CA MET A 116 9.13 11.33 -29.03
C MET A 116 8.02 10.73 -28.16
N THR A 117 8.28 9.59 -27.52
CA THR A 117 7.40 9.01 -26.50
C THR A 117 8.06 9.09 -25.14
#